data_AF-A0A3D0IGY9-F1
#
_entry.id   AF-A0A3D0IGY9-F1
#
_cell.length_a   1.000
_cell.length_b   1.000
_cell.length_c   1.000
_cell.angle_alpha   90.00
_cell.angle_beta   90.00
_cell.angle_gamma   90.00
#
_symmetry.space_group_name_H-M   'P 1'
#
loop_
_entity.id
_entity.type
_entity.pdbx_description
1 polymer ?
#
loop_
_entity_poly.entity_id
_entity_poly.type
_entity_poly.pdbx_seq_one_letter_code
_entity_poly.pdbx_strand_id
1 'polypeptide(L)'
;TSWNRLVEVIGEKDAVLYAHAISTTNSCQLCSLFFISDVKGLGLDPNNLVYDEKEQVLFDLGQAIVKDPTSVSDEIFDRLRKFFNDVEIVVIVGFAGQMIATNNFNSVLKIDVDQRLLPIINEFKPATWRKDIK
;
A
#
# COMPACT_ATOMS: atom_id res chain seq x y z
N THR A 1 -0.71 -2.10 17.42
CA THR A 1 -0.57 -0.99 16.44
C THR A 1 -1.56 -1.24 15.31
N SER A 2 -1.80 -0.26 14.43
CA SER A 2 -2.62 -0.48 13.23
C SER A 2 -2.07 -1.59 12.33
N TRP A 3 -0.74 -1.71 12.22
CA TRP A 3 -0.09 -2.82 11.52
C TRP A 3 -0.48 -4.18 12.10
N ASN A 4 -0.33 -4.40 13.41
CA ASN A 4 -0.69 -5.69 14.01
C ASN A 4 -2.16 -6.03 13.77
N ARG A 5 -3.04 -5.03 13.88
CA ARG A 5 -4.47 -5.24 13.64
C ARG A 5 -4.78 -5.56 12.18
N LEU A 6 -4.08 -4.94 11.23
CA LEU A 6 -4.18 -5.29 9.81
C LEU A 6 -3.72 -6.73 9.57
N VAL A 7 -2.55 -7.10 10.10
CA VAL A 7 -1.97 -8.46 9.95
C VAL A 7 -2.91 -9.52 10.53
N GLU A 8 -3.56 -9.27 11.67
CA GLU A 8 -4.59 -10.16 12.22
C GLU A 8 -5.77 -10.37 11.26
N VAL A 9 -6.13 -9.37 10.46
CA VAL A 9 -7.30 -9.39 9.58
C VAL A 9 -6.99 -10.00 8.21
N ILE A 10 -5.89 -9.60 7.57
CA ILE A 10 -5.57 -10.02 6.19
C ILE A 10 -4.38 -10.96 6.08
N GLY A 11 -3.62 -11.15 7.16
CA GLY A 11 -2.35 -11.91 7.14
C GLY A 11 -1.15 -11.04 6.76
N GLU A 12 0.05 -11.52 7.12
CA GLU A 12 1.29 -10.74 6.98
C GLU A 12 1.67 -10.48 5.51
N LYS A 13 1.56 -11.49 4.65
CA LYS A 13 1.83 -11.37 3.21
C LYS A 13 0.97 -10.26 2.58
N ASP A 14 -0.35 -10.35 2.77
CA ASP A 14 -1.30 -9.41 2.18
C ASP A 14 -1.13 -8.01 2.77
N ALA A 15 -0.80 -7.89 4.07
CA ALA A 15 -0.50 -6.61 4.71
C ALA A 15 0.71 -5.91 4.07
N VAL A 16 1.78 -6.66 3.80
CA VAL A 16 2.95 -6.15 3.08
C VAL A 16 2.59 -5.72 1.66
N LEU A 17 1.86 -6.56 0.90
CA LEU A 17 1.45 -6.24 -0.47
C LEU A 17 0.51 -5.02 -0.52
N TYR A 18 -0.41 -4.92 0.43
CA TYR A 18 -1.33 -3.79 0.53
C TYR A 18 -0.60 -2.49 0.85
N ALA A 19 0.31 -2.50 1.83
CA ALA A 19 1.09 -1.34 2.20
C ALA A 19 2.09 -0.93 1.11
N HIS A 20 2.64 -1.90 0.36
CA HIS A 20 3.41 -1.67 -0.86
C HIS A 20 2.59 -0.93 -1.91
N ALA A 21 1.37 -1.41 -2.20
CA ALA A 21 0.47 -0.79 -3.18
C ALA A 21 0.13 0.67 -2.82
N ILE A 22 -0.19 0.92 -1.55
CA ILE A 22 -0.47 2.27 -1.04
C ILE A 22 0.76 3.16 -1.19
N SER A 23 1.92 2.72 -0.71
CA SER A 23 3.13 3.54 -0.65
C SER A 23 3.71 3.90 -2.02
N THR A 24 3.70 2.92 -2.94
CA THR A 24 4.13 3.14 -4.33
C THR A 24 3.17 4.04 -5.08
N THR A 25 1.85 3.85 -4.91
CA THR A 25 0.84 4.76 -5.50
C THR A 25 0.98 6.18 -4.92
N ASN A 26 1.22 6.29 -3.61
CA ASN A 26 1.43 7.58 -2.94
C ASN A 26 2.79 8.19 -3.29
N SER A 27 3.70 7.44 -3.93
CA SER A 27 5.04 7.87 -4.31
C SER A 27 5.90 8.37 -3.15
N CYS A 28 5.75 7.81 -1.94
CA CYS A 28 6.70 8.06 -0.84
C CYS A 28 7.96 7.22 -1.06
N GLN A 29 9.12 7.83 -1.28
CA GLN A 29 10.37 7.09 -1.56
C GLN A 29 10.76 6.15 -0.42
N LEU A 30 10.90 6.68 0.80
CA LEU A 30 11.29 5.90 1.98
C LEU A 30 10.33 4.74 2.21
N CYS A 31 9.03 5.04 2.24
CA CYS A 31 7.98 4.06 2.53
C CYS A 31 7.89 2.98 1.44
N SER A 32 8.00 3.37 0.17
CA SER A 32 8.03 2.42 -0.95
C SER A 32 9.22 1.48 -0.84
N LEU A 33 10.42 2.00 -0.54
CA LEU A 33 11.63 1.19 -0.41
C LEU A 33 11.55 0.20 0.77
N PHE A 34 10.94 0.60 1.90
CA PHE A 34 10.65 -0.34 2.99
C PHE A 34 9.80 -1.51 2.52
N PHE A 35 8.67 -1.24 1.87
CA PHE A 35 7.80 -2.33 1.44
C PHE A 35 8.35 -3.10 0.22
N ILE A 36 9.19 -2.50 -0.63
CA ILE A 36 9.97 -3.23 -1.65
C ILE A 36 10.90 -4.23 -0.96
N SER A 37 11.58 -3.82 0.12
CA SER A 37 12.43 -4.71 0.92
C SER A 37 11.61 -5.84 1.56
N ASP A 38 10.44 -5.53 2.12
CA ASP A 38 9.58 -6.53 2.77
C ASP A 38 9.00 -7.52 1.76
N VAL A 39 8.58 -7.06 0.58
CA VAL A 39 8.14 -7.92 -0.53
C VAL A 39 9.25 -8.90 -0.95
N LYS A 40 10.49 -8.42 -1.04
CA LYS A 40 11.65 -9.31 -1.29
C LYS A 40 11.88 -10.29 -0.14
N GLY A 41 11.65 -9.87 1.10
CA GLY A 41 11.71 -10.73 2.29
C GLY A 41 10.70 -11.88 2.25
N LEU A 42 9.56 -11.70 1.58
CA LEU A 42 8.58 -12.75 1.29
C LEU A 42 8.99 -13.69 0.14
N GLY A 43 10.15 -13.47 -0.49
CA GLY A 43 10.61 -14.23 -1.65
C GLY A 43 9.92 -13.85 -2.96
N LEU A 44 9.25 -12.69 -3.01
CA LEU A 44 8.52 -12.19 -4.18
C LEU A 44 9.34 -11.15 -4.96
N ASP A 45 9.07 -11.02 -6.26
CA ASP A 45 9.63 -9.96 -7.10
C ASP A 45 8.69 -8.73 -7.10
N PRO A 46 9.09 -7.58 -6.53
CA PRO A 46 8.28 -6.36 -6.50
C PRO A 46 7.88 -5.84 -7.89
N ASN A 47 8.63 -6.17 -8.94
CA ASN A 47 8.33 -5.73 -10.30
C ASN A 47 7.39 -6.66 -11.07
N ASN A 48 7.19 -7.89 -10.57
CA ASN A 48 6.42 -8.94 -11.25
C ASN A 48 5.46 -9.63 -10.27
N LEU A 49 4.78 -8.84 -9.43
CA LEU A 49 3.79 -9.35 -8.49
C LEU A 49 2.58 -9.93 -9.24
N VAL A 50 2.22 -11.15 -8.88
CA VAL A 50 1.01 -11.83 -9.34
C VAL A 50 0.09 -11.96 -8.13
N TYR A 51 -1.09 -11.35 -8.23
CA TYR A 51 -2.07 -11.32 -7.15
C TYR A 51 -3.14 -12.40 -7.35
N ASP A 52 -3.56 -13.03 -6.27
CA ASP A 52 -4.83 -13.76 -6.23
C ASP A 52 -6.03 -12.79 -6.16
N GLU A 53 -7.27 -13.31 -6.13
CA GLU A 53 -8.47 -12.46 -6.12
C GLU A 53 -8.54 -11.53 -4.90
N LYS A 54 -8.13 -12.01 -3.72
CA LYS A 54 -8.15 -11.25 -2.47
C LYS A 54 -7.06 -10.18 -2.48
N GLU A 55 -5.85 -10.54 -2.89
CA GLU A 55 -4.73 -9.62 -3.01
C GLU A 55 -5.01 -8.54 -4.06
N GLN A 56 -5.65 -8.90 -5.18
CA GLN A 56 -6.00 -7.96 -6.23
C GLN A 56 -7.01 -6.93 -5.74
N VAL A 57 -8.06 -7.33 -5.00
CA VAL A 57 -9.02 -6.34 -4.48
C VAL A 57 -8.40 -5.43 -3.42
N LEU A 58 -7.48 -5.94 -2.58
CA LEU A 58 -6.73 -5.10 -1.64
C LEU A 58 -5.84 -4.11 -2.40
N PHE A 59 -5.11 -4.55 -3.43
CA PHE A 59 -4.31 -3.68 -4.29
C PHE A 59 -5.16 -2.58 -4.93
N ASP A 60 -6.30 -2.93 -5.52
CA ASP A 60 -7.22 -2.00 -6.18
C ASP A 60 -7.76 -0.96 -5.19
N LEU A 61 -8.20 -1.41 -4.00
CA LEU A 61 -8.65 -0.53 -2.92
C LEU A 61 -7.53 0.45 -2.52
N GLY A 62 -6.31 -0.05 -2.31
CA GLY A 62 -5.17 0.76 -1.90
C GLY A 62 -4.86 1.85 -2.92
N GLN A 63 -4.92 1.53 -4.22
CA GLN A 63 -4.76 2.54 -5.28
C GLN A 63 -5.89 3.56 -5.29
N ALA A 64 -7.14 3.10 -5.18
CA ALA A 64 -8.32 3.96 -5.25
C ALA A 64 -8.32 4.99 -4.11
N ILE A 65 -8.05 4.56 -2.87
CA ILE A 65 -7.98 5.46 -1.72
C ILE A 65 -6.89 6.53 -1.89
N VAL A 66 -5.72 6.17 -2.44
CA VAL A 66 -4.63 7.12 -2.65
C VAL A 66 -4.95 8.14 -3.74
N LYS A 67 -5.60 7.69 -4.82
CA LYS A 67 -5.89 8.53 -6.00
C LYS A 67 -7.08 9.45 -5.77
N ASP A 68 -8.20 8.90 -5.31
CA ASP A 68 -9.42 9.64 -5.02
C ASP A 68 -10.27 8.88 -3.98
N PRO A 69 -10.10 9.18 -2.68
CA PRO A 69 -10.87 8.52 -1.63
C PRO A 69 -12.37 8.88 -1.66
N THR A 70 -12.78 9.88 -2.43
CA THR A 70 -14.19 10.30 -2.55
C THR A 70 -14.94 9.57 -3.68
N SER A 71 -14.21 8.82 -4.51
CA SER A 71 -14.76 8.11 -5.69
C SER A 71 -14.39 6.62 -5.71
N VAL A 72 -14.16 5.99 -4.55
CA VAL A 72 -13.96 4.54 -4.47
C VAL A 72 -15.28 3.84 -4.84
N SER A 73 -15.25 2.95 -5.85
CA SER A 73 -16.48 2.34 -6.38
C SER A 73 -17.09 1.29 -5.45
N ASP A 74 -18.42 1.16 -5.49
CA ASP A 74 -19.14 0.11 -4.76
C ASP A 74 -18.70 -1.31 -5.18
N GLU A 75 -18.28 -1.49 -6.43
CA GLU A 75 -17.75 -2.76 -6.94
C GLU A 75 -16.51 -3.25 -6.15
N ILE A 76 -15.63 -2.34 -5.71
CA ILE A 76 -14.49 -2.70 -4.86
C ILE A 76 -14.99 -3.24 -3.52
N PHE A 77 -15.99 -2.59 -2.91
CA PHE A 77 -16.57 -3.04 -1.65
C PHE A 77 -17.32 -4.37 -1.79
N ASP A 78 -18.02 -4.60 -2.90
CA ASP A 78 -18.68 -5.88 -3.16
C ASP A 78 -17.68 -7.03 -3.32
N ARG A 79 -16.53 -6.77 -3.96
CA ARG A 79 -15.43 -7.74 -4.04
C ARG A 79 -14.78 -7.99 -2.68
N LEU A 80 -14.59 -6.96 -1.86
CA LEU A 80 -14.04 -7.10 -0.49
C LEU A 80 -14.96 -7.96 0.40
N ARG A 81 -16.27 -7.80 0.29
CA ARG A 81 -17.27 -8.55 1.07
C ARG A 81 -17.28 -10.06 0.79
N LYS A 82 -16.60 -10.53 -0.27
CA LYS A 82 -16.35 -11.96 -0.47
C LYS A 82 -15.36 -12.54 0.54
N PHE A 83 -14.48 -11.71 1.09
CA PHE A 83 -13.36 -12.12 1.95
C PHE A 83 -13.44 -11.55 3.37
N PHE A 84 -14.09 -10.41 3.55
CA PHE A 84 -14.05 -9.63 4.79
C PHE A 84 -15.44 -9.16 5.21
N ASN A 85 -15.69 -9.09 6.51
CA ASN A 85 -16.86 -8.41 7.07
C ASN A 85 -16.66 -6.89 7.20
N ASP A 86 -17.73 -6.15 7.52
CA ASP A 86 -17.67 -4.68 7.61
C ASP A 86 -16.65 -4.16 8.64
N VAL A 87 -16.47 -4.87 9.77
CA VAL A 87 -15.49 -4.48 10.81
C VAL A 87 -14.06 -4.64 10.29
N GLU A 88 -13.79 -5.70 9.54
CA GLU A 88 -12.50 -5.97 8.91
C GLU A 88 -12.21 -4.96 7.79
N ILE A 89 -13.21 -4.60 6.99
CA ILE A 89 -13.11 -3.55 5.97
C ILE A 89 -12.73 -2.21 6.61
N VAL A 90 -13.34 -1.86 7.76
CA VAL A 90 -12.97 -0.66 8.52
C VAL A 90 -11.50 -0.69 8.97
N VAL A 91 -10.99 -1.85 9.40
CA VAL A 91 -9.56 -2.01 9.74
C VAL A 91 -8.67 -1.76 8.52
N ILE A 92 -9.01 -2.34 7.37
CA ILE A 92 -8.24 -2.22 6.13
C ILE A 92 -8.19 -0.75 5.68
N VAL A 93 -9.35 -0.07 5.62
CA VAL A 93 -9.44 1.35 5.24
C VAL A 93 -8.73 2.24 6.26
N GLY A 94 -8.90 1.97 7.55
CA GLY A 94 -8.25 2.72 8.63
C GLY A 94 -6.72 2.65 8.54
N PHE A 95 -6.16 1.47 8.22
CA PHE A 95 -4.73 1.33 7.98
C PHE A 95 -4.28 2.15 6.78
N ALA A 96 -5.01 2.11 5.66
CA ALA A 96 -4.64 2.88 4.48
C ALA A 96 -4.58 4.39 4.75
N GLY A 97 -5.54 4.93 5.50
CA GLY A 97 -5.53 6.33 5.93
C GLY A 97 -4.29 6.68 6.75
N GLN A 98 -3.94 5.84 7.73
CA GLN A 98 -2.72 6.05 8.52
C GLN A 98 -1.44 5.94 7.66
N MET A 99 -1.39 4.99 6.74
CA MET A 99 -0.23 4.79 5.86
C MET A 99 -0.05 6.00 4.95
N ILE A 100 -1.13 6.57 4.39
CA ILE A 100 -1.09 7.81 3.62
C ILE A 100 -0.59 8.99 4.48
N ALA A 101 -1.07 9.12 5.71
CA ALA A 101 -0.56 10.16 6.62
C ALA A 101 0.95 10.02 6.86
N THR A 102 1.44 8.79 7.06
CA THR A 102 2.86 8.48 7.23
C THR A 102 3.67 8.78 5.96
N ASN A 103 3.15 8.39 4.79
CA ASN A 103 3.75 8.66 3.49
C ASN A 103 3.93 10.16 3.25
N ASN A 104 2.87 10.92 3.52
CA ASN A 104 2.87 12.36 3.34
C ASN A 104 3.82 13.03 4.34
N PHE A 105 3.80 12.63 5.62
CA PHE A 105 4.74 13.14 6.63
C PHE A 105 6.19 12.97 6.18
N ASN A 106 6.57 11.74 5.80
CA ASN A 106 7.94 11.45 5.35
C ASN A 106 8.31 12.24 4.09
N SER A 107 7.39 12.37 3.15
CA SER A 107 7.62 13.10 1.89
C SER A 107 7.76 14.61 2.10
N VAL A 108 6.92 15.20 2.96
CA VAL A 108 6.95 16.64 3.29
C VAL A 108 8.25 17.01 4.00
N LEU A 109 8.66 16.19 4.97
CA LEU A 109 9.90 16.43 5.72
C LEU A 109 11.16 16.01 4.97
N LYS A 110 11.02 15.35 3.82
CA LYS A 110 12.14 14.80 3.03
C LYS A 110 13.03 13.91 3.90
N ILE A 111 12.41 13.03 4.67
CA ILE A 111 13.14 12.09 5.53
C ILE A 111 14.07 11.25 4.65
N ASP A 112 15.34 11.20 5.02
CA ASP A 112 16.35 10.42 4.31
C ASP A 112 15.99 8.95 4.28
N VAL A 113 16.38 8.28 3.19
CA VAL A 113 16.27 6.83 3.09
C VAL A 113 17.13 6.16 4.16
N ASP A 114 16.57 5.16 4.83
CA ASP A 114 17.32 4.36 5.81
C ASP A 114 18.55 3.72 5.15
N GLN A 115 19.69 3.68 5.85
CA GLN A 115 20.94 3.12 5.35
C GLN A 115 20.79 1.70 4.80
N ARG A 116 19.91 0.88 5.42
CA ARG A 116 19.65 -0.49 4.97
C ARG A 116 18.98 -0.57 3.60
N LEU A 117 18.34 0.50 3.15
CA LEU A 117 17.60 0.59 1.89
C LEU A 117 18.45 1.16 0.75
N LEU A 118 19.63 1.72 1.05
CA LEU A 118 20.54 2.26 0.02
C LEU A 118 20.87 1.28 -1.10
N PRO A 119 21.08 -0.03 -0.86
CA PRO A 119 21.35 -0.99 -1.94
C PRO A 119 20.22 -1.11 -2.98
N ILE A 120 18.98 -0.77 -2.59
CA ILE A 120 17.79 -0.88 -3.46
C ILE A 120 17.21 0.50 -3.83
N ILE A 121 17.94 1.60 -3.59
CA ILE A 121 17.44 2.96 -3.79
C ILE A 121 16.93 3.22 -5.22
N ASN A 122 17.55 2.60 -6.22
CA ASN A 122 17.20 2.74 -7.64
C ASN A 122 15.97 1.92 -8.06
N GLU A 123 15.39 1.13 -7.15
CA GLU A 123 14.17 0.37 -7.42
C GLU A 123 12.91 1.22 -7.17
N PHE A 124 13.05 2.35 -6.47
CA PHE A 124 11.95 3.30 -6.34
C PHE A 124 11.62 3.94 -7.69
N LYS A 125 10.37 3.81 -8.11
CA LYS A 125 9.82 4.43 -9.31
C LYS A 125 8.79 5.48 -8.88
N PRO A 126 9.09 6.79 -9.00
CA PRO A 126 8.14 7.83 -8.66
C PRO A 126 6.84 7.70 -9.46
N ALA A 127 5.70 7.85 -8.80
CA ALA A 127 4.41 7.77 -9.48
C ALA A 127 4.20 8.99 -10.39
N THR A 128 3.79 8.76 -11.64
CA THR A 128 3.62 9.82 -12.64
C THR A 128 2.22 10.39 -12.70
N TRP A 129 1.21 9.64 -12.24
CA TRP A 129 -0.22 9.96 -12.37
C TRP A 129 -0.63 11.31 -11.77
N ARG A 130 0.11 11.83 -10.78
CA ARG A 130 -0.16 13.16 -10.21
C ARG A 130 0.04 14.31 -11.18
N LYS A 131 0.90 14.13 -12.19
CA LYS A 131 1.15 15.15 -13.22
C LYS A 131 -0.03 15.31 -14.17
N ASP A 132 -0.91 14.31 -14.21
CA ASP A 132 -2.06 14.26 -15.10
C ASP A 132 -3.34 14.84 -14.46
N ILE A 133 -3.28 15.25 -13.19
CA ILE A 133 -4.34 15.97 -12.49
C ILE A 133 -4.36 17.42 -13.00
N LYS A 134 -5.45 17.81 -13.66
CA LYS A 134 -5.68 19.16 -14.20
C LYS A 134 -6.28 20.09 -13.16
#